data_AF-X1RR33-F1
#
_entry.id   AF-X1RR33-F1
#
_cell.length_a   1.000
_cell.length_b   1.000
_cell.length_c   1.000
_cell.angle_alpha   90.00
_cell.angle_beta   90.00
_cell.angle_gamma   90.00
#
_symmetry.space_group_name_H-M   'P 1'
#
loop_
_entity.id
_entity.type
_entity.pdbx_description
1 polymer ?
#
loop_
_entity_poly.entity_id
_entity_poly.type
_entity_poly.pdbx_seq_one_letter_code
_entity_poly.pdbx_strand_id
1 'polypeptide(L)'
;MTKTHDPLRRVKEGLERLKQKTYRTATPTIFGKVYYWIFGFTKGGKTVVWGPYYDMKEADRDLTTLDDGEVFDLDTRDVTRATREIKAALLKRGGDPDEVLKRVLH
;
A
#
# COMPACT_ATOMS: atom_id res chain seq x y z
N MET A 1 -19.05 18.11 -37.35
CA MET A 1 -19.15 18.28 -35.89
C MET A 1 -18.27 17.23 -35.24
N THR A 2 -17.06 17.62 -34.85
CA THR A 2 -15.98 16.74 -34.37
C THR A 2 -16.28 16.25 -32.94
N LYS A 3 -16.55 14.95 -32.80
CA LYS A 3 -16.55 14.28 -31.48
C LYS A 3 -15.09 14.10 -31.06
N THR A 4 -14.57 15.03 -30.27
CA THR A 4 -13.27 14.92 -29.60
C THR A 4 -13.30 13.68 -28.70
N HIS A 5 -12.73 12.59 -29.20
CA HIS A 5 -12.48 11.38 -28.43
C HIS A 5 -11.34 11.71 -27.47
N ASP A 6 -11.65 11.92 -26.20
CA ASP A 6 -10.65 12.20 -25.16
C ASP A 6 -10.15 10.87 -24.56
N PRO A 7 -8.96 10.38 -24.94
CA PRO A 7 -8.43 9.10 -24.46
C PRO A 7 -8.04 9.13 -22.97
N LEU A 8 -7.83 10.32 -22.40
CA LEU A 8 -7.38 10.49 -21.02
C LEU A 8 -8.50 10.19 -20.01
N ARG A 9 -9.76 10.42 -20.39
CA ARG A 9 -10.91 10.11 -19.55
C ARG A 9 -11.09 8.61 -19.27
N ARG A 10 -10.81 7.74 -20.26
CA ARG A 10 -10.86 6.27 -20.09
C ARG A 10 -9.74 5.73 -19.20
N VAL A 11 -8.57 6.36 -19.24
CA VAL A 11 -7.42 5.95 -18.40
C VAL A 11 -7.69 6.27 -16.93
N LYS A 12 -8.31 7.43 -16.64
CA LYS A 12 -8.71 7.80 -15.27
C LYS A 12 -9.73 6.83 -14.66
N GLU A 13 -10.78 6.45 -15.40
CA GLU A 13 -11.77 5.47 -14.92
C GLU A 13 -11.18 4.06 -14.75
N GLY A 14 -10.20 3.68 -15.58
CA GLY A 14 -9.46 2.42 -15.41
C GLY A 14 -8.60 2.39 -14.15
N LEU A 15 -7.99 3.53 -13.78
CA LEU A 15 -7.15 3.64 -12.58
C LEU A 15 -7.97 3.61 -11.29
N GLU A 16 -9.16 4.23 -11.27
CA GLU A 16 -10.06 4.18 -10.10
C GLU A 16 -10.64 2.78 -9.86
N ARG A 17 -10.92 2.01 -10.93
CA ARG A 17 -11.33 0.60 -10.81
C ARG A 17 -10.22 -0.31 -10.31
N LEU A 18 -8.95 0.00 -10.60
CA LEU A 18 -7.80 -0.74 -10.06
C LEU A 18 -7.58 -0.45 -8.58
N LYS A 19 -7.83 0.77 -8.11
CA LYS A 19 -7.83 1.08 -6.66
C LYS A 19 -8.89 0.29 -5.90
N GLN A 20 -10.03 -0.01 -6.51
CA GLN A 20 -11.07 -0.85 -5.92
C GLN A 20 -10.74 -2.35 -5.85
N LYS A 21 -9.83 -2.85 -6.70
CA LYS A 21 -9.53 -4.30 -6.76
C LYS A 21 -8.45 -4.74 -5.76
N THR A 22 -7.75 -3.79 -5.14
CA THR A 22 -6.74 -4.06 -4.10
C THR A 22 -7.32 -3.93 -2.69
N TYR A 23 -8.64 -3.93 -2.53
CA TYR A 23 -9.27 -4.26 -1.24
C TYR A 23 -9.33 -5.77 -1.09
N ARG A 24 -8.16 -6.43 -0.99
CA ARG A 24 -8.14 -7.79 -0.45
C ARG A 24 -8.55 -7.65 1.01
N THR A 25 -9.82 -7.97 1.26
CA THR A 25 -10.41 -8.31 2.54
C THR A 25 -9.34 -8.84 3.49
N ALA A 26 -9.02 -8.04 4.51
CA ALA A 26 -8.29 -8.49 5.68
C ALA A 26 -8.94 -9.80 6.13
N THR A 27 -8.23 -10.92 6.01
CA THR A 27 -8.69 -12.17 6.61
C THR A 27 -8.58 -11.99 8.11
N PRO A 28 -9.70 -11.90 8.85
CA PRO A 28 -9.62 -11.72 10.29
C PRO A 28 -8.92 -12.96 10.88
N THR A 29 -7.71 -12.77 11.38
CA THR A 29 -7.04 -13.77 12.21
C THR A 29 -7.94 -13.98 13.43
N ILE A 30 -8.40 -15.21 13.60
CA ILE A 30 -9.58 -15.61 14.39
C ILE A 30 -9.52 -15.17 15.88
N PHE A 31 -8.39 -14.64 16.38
CA PHE A 31 -8.22 -14.19 17.78
C PHE A 31 -7.31 -12.95 17.98
N GLY A 32 -6.93 -12.20 16.94
CA GLY A 32 -5.96 -11.08 17.04
C GLY A 32 -6.59 -9.70 16.82
N LYS A 33 -6.13 -8.68 17.56
CA LYS A 33 -6.42 -7.28 17.18
C LYS A 33 -5.65 -6.96 15.90
N VAL A 34 -6.37 -6.55 14.86
CA VAL A 34 -5.77 -6.09 13.60
C VAL A 34 -5.34 -4.63 13.74
N TYR A 35 -4.10 -4.35 13.33
CA TYR A 35 -3.54 -3.02 13.21
C TYR A 35 -3.27 -2.73 11.74
N TYR A 36 -3.52 -1.50 11.34
CA TYR A 36 -3.22 -1.04 9.99
C TYR A 36 -1.84 -0.40 9.99
N TRP A 37 -1.01 -0.79 9.05
CA TRP A 37 0.32 -0.27 8.83
C TRP A 37 0.44 0.23 7.41
N ILE A 38 1.09 1.36 7.21
CA ILE A 38 1.36 1.92 5.88
C ILE A 38 2.81 1.64 5.55
N PHE A 39 3.08 1.12 4.36
CA PHE A 39 4.41 1.15 3.77
C PHE A 39 4.35 1.90 2.45
N GLY A 40 5.27 2.82 2.25
CA GLY A 40 5.32 3.58 1.00
C GLY A 40 6.54 4.47 0.90
N PHE A 41 6.52 5.33 -0.11
CA PHE A 41 7.57 6.28 -0.44
C PHE A 41 7.02 7.69 -0.26
N THR A 42 7.77 8.52 0.44
CA THR A 42 7.51 9.96 0.49
C THR A 42 7.82 10.61 -0.85
N LYS A 43 7.32 11.82 -1.09
CA LYS A 43 7.64 12.62 -2.28
C LYS A 43 9.14 12.85 -2.51
N GLY A 44 9.97 12.67 -1.48
CA GLY A 44 11.43 12.73 -1.56
C GLY A 44 12.09 11.37 -1.84
N GLY A 45 11.34 10.34 -2.25
CA GLY A 45 11.84 8.99 -2.53
C GLY A 45 12.16 8.15 -1.30
N LYS A 46 12.04 8.70 -0.08
CA LYS A 46 12.35 7.95 1.15
C LYS A 46 11.26 6.95 1.48
N THR A 47 11.64 5.72 1.78
CA THR A 47 10.73 4.70 2.31
C THR A 47 10.31 5.02 3.74
N VAL A 48 9.04 4.79 4.03
CA VAL A 48 8.44 4.97 5.36
C VAL A 48 7.56 3.78 5.73
N VAL A 49 7.54 3.47 7.01
CA VAL A 49 6.58 2.55 7.64
C VAL A 49 5.86 3.33 8.73
N TRP A 50 4.56 3.51 8.61
CA TRP A 50 3.74 4.25 9.59
C TRP A 50 2.68 3.35 10.22
N GLY A 51 2.38 3.59 11.49
CA GLY A 51 1.45 2.80 12.30
C GLY A 51 1.97 2.56 13.72
N PRO A 52 1.31 1.68 14.50
CA PRO A 52 0.09 0.98 14.15
C PRO A 52 -1.14 1.91 14.25
N TYR A 53 -1.97 1.93 13.22
CA TYR A 53 -3.28 2.58 13.27
C TYR A 53 -4.33 1.58 13.73
N TYR A 54 -5.30 2.05 14.52
CA TYR A 54 -6.43 1.23 14.98
C TYR A 54 -7.59 1.25 13.99
N ASP A 55 -7.65 2.28 13.15
CA ASP A 55 -8.72 2.49 12.17
C ASP A 55 -8.14 2.65 10.77
N MET A 56 -8.77 1.97 9.81
CA MET A 56 -8.33 1.98 8.41
C MET A 56 -8.43 3.37 7.79
N LYS A 57 -9.39 4.20 8.21
CA LYS A 57 -9.58 5.56 7.69
C LYS A 57 -8.46 6.49 8.11
N GLU A 58 -7.88 6.29 9.29
CA GLU A 58 -6.69 7.03 9.72
C GLU A 58 -5.49 6.65 8.86
N ALA A 59 -5.28 5.35 8.63
CA ALA A 59 -4.21 4.88 7.75
C ALA A 59 -4.38 5.37 6.30
N ASP A 60 -5.61 5.37 5.77
CA ASP A 60 -5.88 5.84 4.41
C ASP A 60 -5.60 7.34 4.24
N ARG A 61 -5.97 8.16 5.24
CA ARG A 61 -5.66 9.60 5.25
C ARG A 61 -4.16 9.84 5.14
N ASP A 62 -3.37 9.16 5.96
CA ASP A 62 -1.92 9.34 5.95
C ASP A 62 -1.30 8.76 4.68
N LEU A 63 -1.85 7.67 4.13
CA LEU A 63 -1.43 7.11 2.85
C LEU A 63 -1.57 8.14 1.71
N THR A 64 -2.61 8.98 1.71
CA THR A 64 -2.77 10.03 0.67
C THR A 64 -1.66 11.08 0.65
N THR A 65 -0.85 11.17 1.71
CA THR A 65 0.29 12.08 1.79
C THR A 65 1.55 11.54 1.12
N LEU A 66 1.60 10.22 0.88
CA LEU A 66 2.70 9.52 0.23
C LEU A 66 2.57 9.60 -1.30
N ASP A 67 3.71 9.45 -1.98
CA ASP A 67 3.77 9.43 -3.44
C ASP A 67 3.25 8.09 -3.98
N ASP A 68 3.72 7.00 -3.37
CA ASP A 68 3.25 5.64 -3.58
C ASP A 68 3.24 4.89 -2.25
N GLY A 69 2.25 4.02 -2.02
CA GLY A 69 2.17 3.27 -0.79
C GLY A 69 0.99 2.33 -0.72
N GLU A 70 1.03 1.44 0.26
CA GLU A 70 0.03 0.41 0.51
C GLU A 70 -0.22 0.24 2.01
N VAL A 71 -1.46 -0.11 2.36
CA VAL A 71 -1.85 -0.46 3.73
C VAL A 71 -1.78 -1.97 3.90
N PHE A 72 -1.19 -2.39 5.03
CA PHE A 72 -1.04 -3.77 5.46
C PHE A 72 -1.81 -3.97 6.77
N ASP A 73 -2.68 -4.97 6.82
CA ASP A 73 -3.31 -5.47 8.04
C ASP A 73 -2.38 -6.47 8.73
N LEU A 74 -1.98 -6.20 9.98
CA LEU A 74 -1.09 -7.06 10.76
C LEU A 74 -1.59 -7.21 12.20
N ASP A 75 -1.35 -8.37 12.83
CA ASP A 75 -1.75 -8.63 14.23
C ASP A 75 -0.75 -8.05 15.27
N THR A 76 0.16 -7.17 14.85
CA THR A 76 1.23 -6.65 15.70
C THR A 76 1.20 -5.13 15.84
N ARG A 77 1.49 -4.67 17.05
CA ARG A 77 1.81 -3.26 17.36
C ARG A 77 3.30 -2.95 17.28
N ASP A 78 4.13 -3.99 17.25
CA ASP A 78 5.57 -3.85 17.20
C ASP A 78 6.03 -3.48 15.79
N VAL A 79 6.72 -2.35 15.67
CA VAL A 79 7.20 -1.79 14.40
C VAL A 79 8.23 -2.69 13.73
N THR A 80 9.08 -3.38 14.50
CA THR A 80 10.14 -4.25 13.97
C THR A 80 9.52 -5.47 13.31
N ARG A 81 8.60 -6.12 14.01
CA ARG A 81 7.81 -7.23 13.50
C ARG A 81 6.97 -6.80 12.32
N ALA A 82 6.26 -5.68 12.40
CA ALA A 82 5.45 -5.15 11.31
C ALA A 82 6.29 -4.94 10.04
N THR A 83 7.42 -4.24 10.17
CA THR A 83 8.34 -4.00 9.05
C THR A 83 8.83 -5.30 8.42
N ARG A 84 9.14 -6.32 9.23
CA ARG A 84 9.58 -7.64 8.73
C ARG A 84 8.46 -8.35 7.97
N GLU A 85 7.23 -8.32 8.48
CA GLU A 85 6.07 -8.94 7.84
C GLU A 85 5.69 -8.23 6.53
N ILE A 86 5.72 -6.90 6.51
CA ILE A 86 5.52 -6.09 5.30
C ILE A 86 6.57 -6.41 4.25
N LYS A 87 7.86 -6.41 4.62
CA LYS A 87 8.95 -6.77 3.69
C LYS A 87 8.75 -8.18 3.14
N ALA A 88 8.40 -9.15 3.98
CA ALA A 88 8.13 -10.51 3.54
C ALA A 88 6.92 -10.60 2.60
N ALA A 89 5.86 -9.82 2.84
CA ALA A 89 4.69 -9.74 1.98
C ALA A 89 5.03 -9.13 0.61
N LEU A 90 5.81 -8.05 0.59
CA LEU A 90 6.29 -7.41 -0.65
C LEU A 90 7.17 -8.35 -1.48
N LEU A 91 8.12 -9.03 -0.82
CA LEU A 91 9.00 -10.03 -1.47
C LEU A 91 8.21 -11.21 -2.05
N LYS A 92 7.09 -11.60 -1.44
CA LYS A 92 6.22 -12.67 -1.95
C LYS A 92 5.37 -12.23 -3.15
N ARG A 93 5.11 -10.92 -3.30
CA ARG A 93 4.17 -10.36 -4.29
C ARG A 93 4.84 -9.94 -5.59
N GLY A 94 6.13 -9.61 -5.56
CA GLY A 94 6.94 -9.32 -6.74
C GLY A 94 8.19 -10.20 -6.74
N GLY A 95 8.25 -11.14 -7.69
CA GLY A 95 9.41 -12.00 -7.92
C GLY A 95 10.69 -11.21 -8.20
N ASP A 96 11.81 -11.89 -7.98
CA ASP A 96 13.20 -11.41 -7.91
C ASP A 96 13.50 -10.39 -6.78
N PRO A 97 14.04 -10.85 -5.64
CA PRO A 97 14.35 -9.99 -4.48
C PRO A 97 15.31 -8.84 -4.81
N ASP A 98 16.13 -8.97 -5.85
CA ASP A 98 17.09 -7.97 -6.31
C ASP A 98 16.42 -6.71 -6.91
N GLU A 99 15.29 -6.86 -7.62
CA GLU A 99 14.56 -5.73 -8.21
C GLU A 99 13.75 -4.94 -7.17
N VAL A 100 13.21 -5.64 -6.17
CA VAL A 100 12.49 -5.02 -5.06
C VAL A 100 13.46 -4.28 -4.13
N LEU A 101 14.63 -4.87 -3.86
CA LEU A 101 15.69 -4.21 -3.07
C LEU A 101 16.24 -2.97 -3.80
N LYS A 102 16.45 -3.03 -5.12
CA LYS A 102 16.87 -1.85 -5.91
C LYS A 102 15.91 -0.67 -5.85
N ARG A 103 14.60 -0.91 -5.77
CA ARG A 103 13.60 0.18 -5.65
C ARG A 103 13.53 0.78 -4.25
N VAL A 104 13.91 0.03 -3.22
CA VAL A 104 13.82 0.46 -1.81
C VAL A 104 15.11 1.12 -1.30
N LEU A 105 16.26 0.78 -1.89
CA LEU A 105 17.59 1.25 -1.47
C LEU A 105 18.20 2.36 -2.33
N HIS A 106 17.46 2.92 -3.29
CA HIS A 106 17.95 3.99 -4.18
C HIS A 106 17.25 5.32 -3.92
#